data_AF-A0A7J8TXF2-F1
#
_entry.id   AF-A0A7J8TXF2-F1
#
_cell.length_a   1.000
_cell.length_b   1.000
_cell.length_c   1.000
_cell.angle_alpha   90.00
_cell.angle_beta   90.00
_cell.angle_gamma   90.00
#
_symmetry.space_group_name_H-M   'P 1'
#
loop_
_entity.id
_entity.type
_entity.pdbx_description
1 polymer ?
#
loop_
_entity_poly.entity_id
_entity_poly.type
_entity_poly.pdbx_seq_one_letter_code
_entity_poly.pdbx_strand_id
1 'polypeptide(L)' 'MQCVHALSKGWASPLTGFTRETEFLQTLHLNLLQLSDGSFINMSIPIALAIHDSQKASIGEFNIVTLLDSNDKLIAILT' A
#
# COMPACT_ATOMS: atom_id res chain seq x y z
N MET A 1 -11.81 -1.31 -1.91
CA MET A 1 -12.28 -0.55 -0.72
C MET A 1 -11.81 -1.10 0.61
N GLN A 2 -11.84 -2.41 0.82
CA GLN A 2 -11.56 -3.00 2.12
C GLN A 2 -10.13 -2.71 2.64
N CYS A 3 -9.11 -2.72 1.77
CA CYS A 3 -7.73 -2.43 2.16
C CYS A 3 -7.50 -0.96 2.57
N VAL A 4 -8.10 0.01 1.88
CA VAL A 4 -8.01 1.43 2.25
C VAL A 4 -8.61 1.66 3.65
N HIS A 5 -9.71 0.98 3.94
CA HIS A 5 -10.35 1.02 5.25
C HIS A 5 -9.54 0.34 6.36
N ALA A 6 -8.90 -0.80 6.07
CA ALA A 6 -8.00 -1.46 7.01
C ALA A 6 -6.78 -0.59 7.35
N LEU A 7 -6.21 0.08 6.35
CA LEU A 7 -5.10 1.02 6.52
C LEU A 7 -5.55 2.26 7.32
N SER A 8 -6.71 2.86 7.01
CA SER A 8 -7.20 4.04 7.73
C SER A 8 -7.54 3.78 9.20
N LYS A 9 -7.92 2.53 9.53
CA LYS A 9 -8.17 2.10 10.92
C LYS A 9 -6.91 1.65 11.65
N GLY A 10 -5.74 1.69 11.02
CA GLY A 10 -4.47 1.30 11.64
C GLY A 10 -4.37 -0.20 11.92
N TRP A 11 -5.19 -1.04 11.29
CA TRP A 11 -5.13 -2.50 11.46
C TRP A 11 -3.83 -3.09 10.94
N ALA A 12 -3.14 -2.37 10.06
CA ALA A 12 -1.83 -2.71 9.54
C ALA A 12 -0.69 -1.89 10.16
N SER A 13 -0.94 -1.23 11.31
CA SER A 13 0.10 -0.45 12.00
C SER A 13 1.34 -1.33 12.20
N PRO A 14 2.54 -0.82 11.87
CA PRO A 14 2.93 0.58 11.61
C PRO A 14 3.00 0.96 10.12
N LEU A 15 2.40 0.19 9.19
CA LEU A 15 2.36 0.59 7.79
C LEU A 15 1.66 1.95 7.63
N THR A 16 2.31 2.85 6.91
CA THR A 16 1.80 4.19 6.61
C THR A 16 1.04 4.24 5.27
N GLY A 17 0.98 3.13 4.54
CA GLY A 17 0.32 3.02 3.24
C GLY A 17 0.30 1.59 2.69
N PHE A 18 0.06 1.45 1.39
CA PHE A 18 0.23 0.16 0.70
C PHE A 18 1.70 -0.26 0.71
N THR A 19 1.95 -1.57 0.77
CA THR A 19 3.30 -2.13 0.81
C THR A 19 4.06 -1.79 -0.45
N ARG A 20 5.26 -1.21 -0.30
CA ARG A 20 6.25 -1.04 -1.37
C ARG A 20 6.86 -2.40 -1.75
N GLU A 21 7.59 -2.44 -2.85
CA GLU A 21 8.18 -3.69 -3.38
C GLU A 21 9.03 -4.45 -2.35
N THR A 22 9.92 -3.75 -1.63
CA THR A 22 10.75 -4.35 -0.58
C THR A 22 9.92 -4.98 0.54
N GLU A 23 8.91 -4.27 1.02
CA GLU A 23 8.01 -4.72 2.09
C GLU A 23 7.17 -5.92 1.65
N PHE A 24 6.71 -5.89 0.39
CA PHE A 24 5.96 -6.98 -0.23
C PHE A 24 6.81 -8.26 -0.29
N LEU A 25 8.06 -8.17 -0.74
CA LEU A 25 8.98 -9.31 -0.82
C LEU A 25 9.33 -9.86 0.56
N GLN A 26 9.59 -8.99 1.54
CA GLN A 26 9.86 -9.40 2.92
C GLN A 26 8.66 -10.14 3.52
N THR A 27 7.45 -9.59 3.33
CA THR A 27 6.21 -10.22 3.78
C THR A 27 6.03 -11.61 3.15
N LEU A 28 6.25 -11.74 1.84
CA LEU A 28 6.03 -12.99 1.11
C LEU A 28 7.04 -14.09 1.47
N HIS A 29 8.30 -13.74 1.74
CA HIS A 29 9.37 -14.72 1.99
C HIS A 29 9.66 -14.95 3.48
N LEU A 30 9.44 -13.96 4.33
CA LEU A 30 9.92 -13.96 5.72
C LEU A 30 8.78 -13.87 6.74
N ASN A 31 7.54 -13.55 6.32
CA ASN A 31 6.43 -13.20 7.22
C ASN A 31 6.78 -12.10 8.23
N LEU A 32 7.71 -11.22 7.85
CA LEU A 32 8.26 -10.15 8.67
C LEU A 32 8.43 -8.91 7.82
N LEU A 33 8.32 -7.74 8.44
CA LEU A 33 8.61 -6.45 7.82
C LEU A 33 9.66 -5.72 8.65
N GLN A 34 10.70 -5.22 7.99
CA GLN A 34 11.74 -4.41 8.63
C GLN A 34 11.32 -2.94 8.64
N LEU A 35 11.30 -2.34 9.82
CA LEU A 35 11.00 -0.92 10.01
C LEU A 35 12.24 -0.05 9.81
N SER A 36 12.02 1.25 9.62
CA SER A 36 13.09 2.23 9.44
C SER A 36 14.01 2.38 10.65
N ASP A 37 13.56 1.98 11.83
CA ASP A 37 14.35 1.89 13.06
C ASP A 37 15.18 0.60 13.17
N GLY A 38 15.11 -0.28 12.16
CA GLY A 38 15.82 -1.56 12.11
C GLY A 38 15.13 -2.70 12.85
N SER A 39 13.99 -2.45 13.51
CA SER A 39 13.21 -3.49 14.18
C SER A 39 12.39 -4.32 13.19
N PHE A 40 11.94 -5.50 13.61
CA PHE A 40 11.10 -6.39 12.81
C PHE A 40 9.74 -6.58 13.46
N ILE A 41 8.70 -6.55 12.64
CA ILE A 41 7.33 -6.87 13.04
C ILE A 41 6.83 -8.09 12.27
N ASN A 42 5.91 -8.83 12.86
CA ASN A 42 5.22 -9.88 12.12
C ASN A 42 4.24 -9.25 11.12
N MET A 43 4.43 -9.58 9.85
CA MET A 43 3.52 -9.23 8.78
C MET A 43 3.50 -10.39 7.80
N SER A 44 2.39 -11.13 7.77
CA SER A 44 2.26 -12.38 7.01
C SER A 44 1.43 -12.22 5.72
N ILE A 45 0.76 -11.06 5.54
CA ILE A 45 -0.11 -10.81 4.39
C ILE A 45 0.23 -9.42 3.83
N PRO A 46 0.63 -9.31 2.55
CA PRO A 46 0.93 -8.02 1.96
C PRO A 46 -0.36 -7.25 1.67
N ILE A 47 -0.33 -5.93 1.92
CA ILE A 47 -1.43 -5.03 1.58
C ILE A 47 -1.01 -4.23 0.35
N ALA A 48 -1.27 -4.80 -0.83
CA ALA A 48 -0.91 -4.22 -2.12
C ALA A 48 -2.15 -3.69 -2.87
N LEU A 49 -1.95 -2.62 -3.65
CA LEU A 49 -2.94 -2.12 -4.61
C LEU A 49 -2.52 -2.52 -6.01
N ALA A 50 -3.25 -3.45 -6.62
CA ALA A 50 -3.04 -3.80 -8.02
C ALA A 50 -3.62 -2.72 -8.94
N ILE A 51 -2.88 -2.40 -10.01
CA ILE A 51 -3.31 -1.49 -11.08
C ILE A 51 -3.13 -2.17 -12.43
N HIS A 52 -3.93 -1.75 -13.42
CA HIS A 52 -3.78 -2.19 -14.82
C HIS A 52 -2.70 -1.38 -15.55
N ASP A 53 -2.19 -1.93 -16.65
CA ASP A 53 -1.16 -1.27 -17.48
C ASP A 53 -1.61 0.09 -18.01
N SER A 54 -2.89 0.25 -18.34
CA SER A 54 -3.46 1.54 -18.76
C SER A 54 -3.41 2.59 -17.66
N GLN A 55 -3.65 2.20 -16.40
CA GLN A 55 -3.57 3.08 -15.25
C GLN A 55 -2.11 3.45 -14.97
N LYS A 56 -1.20 2.48 -15.06
CA LYS A 56 0.26 2.72 -14.94
C LYS A 56 0.74 3.72 -16.00
N ALA A 57 0.30 3.58 -17.25
CA ALA A 57 0.63 4.52 -18.32
C ALA A 57 0.06 5.92 -18.08
N SER A 58 -1.17 6.02 -17.55
CA SER A 58 -1.80 7.30 -17.19
C SER A 58 -1.08 8.04 -16.06
N ILE A 59 -0.57 7.29 -15.07
CA ILE A 59 0.22 7.85 -13.96
C ILE A 59 1.58 8.37 -14.44
N GLY A 60 2.21 7.71 -15.41
CA GLY A 60 3.48 8.19 -15.98
C GLY A 60 4.55 8.44 -14.89
N GLU A 61 5.05 9.68 -14.82
CA GLU A 61 6.08 10.11 -13.86
C GLU A 61 5.52 10.87 -12.64
N PHE A 62 4.19 10.87 -12.44
CA PHE A 62 3.60 11.53 -11.28
C PHE A 62 3.92 10.77 -9.98
N ASN A 63 4.53 11.48 -9.02
CA ASN A 63 4.86 10.92 -7.71
C ASN A 63 3.67 10.89 -6.73
N ILE A 64 2.59 11.61 -7.05
CA ILE A 64 1.40 11.70 -6.21
C ILE A 64 0.20 11.28 -7.03
N VAL A 65 -0.58 10.33 -6.52
CA VAL A 65 -1.78 9.82 -7.18
C VAL A 65 -2.98 9.82 -6.25
N THR A 66 -4.17 9.99 -6.81
CA THR A 66 -5.42 9.99 -6.07
C THR A 66 -6.16 8.68 -6.27
N LEU A 67 -6.70 8.13 -5.19
CA LEU A 67 -7.62 7.00 -5.23
C LEU A 67 -9.05 7.51 -5.22
N LEU A 68 -9.82 7.06 -6.21
CA LEU A 68 -11.23 7.38 -6.37
C LEU A 68 -12.08 6.13 -6.09
N ASP A 69 -13.31 6.34 -5.63
CA ASP A 69 -14.32 5.29 -5.58
C ASP A 69 -15.05 5.10 -6.92
N SER A 70 -16.01 4.17 -6.95
CA SER A 70 -16.83 3.90 -8.13
C SER A 70 -17.74 5.07 -8.55
N ASN A 71 -17.86 6.10 -7.71
CA ASN A 71 -18.63 7.33 -7.97
C ASN A 71 -17.70 8.53 -8.19
N ASP A 72 -16.42 8.30 -8.52
CA ASP A 72 -15.38 9.32 -8.70
C ASP A 72 -15.12 10.19 -7.46
N LYS A 73 -15.50 9.72 -6.27
CA LYS A 73 -15.22 10.42 -5.01
C LYS A 73 -13.79 10.13 -4.56
N LEU A 74 -13.05 11.19 -4.22
CA LEU A 74 -11.74 11.08 -3.60
C LEU A 74 -11.82 10.36 -2.25
N ILE A 75 -11.07 9.28 -2.11
CA ILE A 75 -11.01 8.48 -0.87
C ILE A 75 -9.63 8.46 -0.22
N ALA A 76 -8.55 8.64 -0.99
CA ALA A 76 -7.19 8.70 -0.47
C ALA A 76 -6.23 9.35 -1.46
N ILE A 77 -5.09 9.83 -0.95
CA ILE A 77 -3.95 10.33 -1.73
C ILE A 77 -2.76 9.45 -1.38
N LEU A 78 -2.03 8.99 -2.40
CA LEU A 78 -0.78 8.26 -2.28
C LEU A 78 0.36 9.19 -2.67
N THR A 79 1.34 9.33 -1.79
CA THR A 79 2.52 10.20 -1.91
C THR A 79 3.82 9.42 -1.79
#